data_AF-A0A2V6QTT9-F1
#
_entry.id   AF-A0A2V6QTT9-F1
#
_cell.length_a   1.000
_cell.length_b   1.000
_cell.length_c   1.000
_cell.angle_alpha   90.00
_cell.angle_beta   90.00
_cell.angle_gamma   90.00
#
_symmetry.space_group_name_H-M   'P 1'
#
loop_
_entity.id
_entity.type
_entity.pdbx_description
1 polymer ?
#
loop_
_entity_poly.entity_id
_entity_poly.type
_entity_poly.pdbx_seq_one_letter_code
_entity_poly.pdbx_strand_id
1 'polypeptide(L)'
;MVNGAVTPTGTPAAPLLLSGGLVGGRRQDIAIRDGRIERAGAGLDASGYQRLDVTDRLVLPGFVESHIHPDKAFIADRTQGLRAGGPTPQTLVAELKKAFTVDDVYRRARRVMELAVRHGCTTMRAHVEIDAFVELRGVEALRRLQADFAGVLDLELIAFAQEGIFHDSVTRDLLREALKAGLKTLGGCPYMDRDQRAHIDWFFETAQAFGVPLDFHADSGDDPAQLTTSYIADQTLARGMQGRVTLGHLCLLDVLEPEHRARVIDRIREAGIHVISLPATELHVKARTDARRTWRGVTRIGELREAGVNVSISTNNIVNPFTPYGHPDLLRQALVTAMAAHLGNLDQLAWLPELITTNPARALGLEGYGLAAGCRADLVVLDARDAAQAITEQAEKLYVVKAGRVVARNTRTHELSIDRRG
;
A
#
# COMPACT_ATOMS: atom_id res chain seq x y z
N MET A 1 0.97 -25.17 -6.74
CA MET A 1 -0.43 -25.03 -6.27
C MET A 1 -0.40 -25.05 -4.75
N VAL A 2 -0.86 -23.98 -4.08
CA VAL A 2 -0.95 -23.96 -2.63
C VAL A 2 -2.41 -23.79 -2.24
N ASN A 3 -3.07 -24.91 -1.97
CA ASN A 3 -4.39 -24.92 -1.32
C ASN A 3 -4.20 -24.57 0.16
N GLY A 4 -4.18 -23.28 0.48
CA GLY A 4 -4.35 -22.81 1.85
C GLY A 4 -5.82 -22.48 2.05
N ALA A 5 -6.60 -23.40 2.63
CA ALA A 5 -7.95 -23.08 3.07
C ALA A 5 -7.87 -21.98 4.13
N VAL A 6 -8.52 -20.84 3.87
CA VAL A 6 -8.68 -19.78 4.87
C VAL A 6 -9.79 -20.23 5.80
N THR A 7 -9.44 -20.64 7.01
CA THR A 7 -10.41 -21.08 8.02
C THR A 7 -10.80 -19.90 8.90
N PRO A 8 -12.04 -19.39 8.86
CA PRO A 8 -12.48 -18.37 9.79
C PRO A 8 -12.61 -19.02 11.18
N THR A 9 -12.01 -18.42 12.20
CA THR A 9 -11.98 -19.02 13.54
C THR A 9 -12.44 -18.02 14.59
N GLY A 10 -13.69 -18.18 15.03
CA GLY A 10 -14.31 -17.43 16.14
C GLY A 10 -13.83 -17.86 17.53
N THR A 11 -12.86 -18.78 17.63
CA THR A 11 -12.20 -19.14 18.89
C THR A 11 -11.06 -18.16 19.20
N PRO A 12 -10.92 -17.69 20.45
CA PRO A 12 -9.77 -16.88 20.87
C PRO A 12 -8.44 -17.56 20.49
N ALA A 13 -7.46 -16.76 20.08
CA ALA A 13 -6.11 -17.28 19.81
C ALA A 13 -5.52 -17.86 21.09
N ALA A 14 -4.87 -19.02 21.00
CA ALA A 14 -4.04 -19.50 22.10
C ALA A 14 -2.94 -18.46 22.39
N PRO A 15 -2.59 -18.18 23.66
CA PRO A 15 -1.49 -17.28 23.97
C PRO A 15 -0.19 -17.75 23.30
N LEU A 16 0.54 -16.81 22.69
CA LEU A 16 1.73 -17.09 21.90
C LEU A 16 2.93 -16.36 22.51
N LEU A 17 4.09 -17.01 22.56
CA LEU A 17 5.36 -16.39 22.93
C LEU A 17 6.33 -16.51 21.77
N LEU A 18 6.68 -15.40 21.12
CA LEU A 18 7.82 -15.33 20.21
C LEU A 18 9.08 -15.19 21.06
N SER A 19 10.00 -16.15 20.98
CA SER A 19 11.21 -16.16 21.81
C SER A 19 12.45 -15.80 21.01
N GLY A 20 13.26 -14.87 21.54
CA GLY A 20 14.61 -14.58 21.07
C GLY A 20 14.71 -13.72 19.79
N GLY A 21 13.62 -13.05 19.40
CA GLY A 21 13.56 -12.22 18.18
C GLY A 21 14.35 -10.92 18.30
N LEU A 22 14.75 -10.35 17.16
CA LEU A 22 15.45 -9.08 17.07
C LEU A 22 14.43 -7.96 16.78
N VAL A 23 14.23 -7.06 17.76
CA VAL A 23 13.33 -5.91 17.66
C VAL A 23 14.16 -4.64 17.89
N GLY A 24 14.25 -3.78 16.88
CA GLY A 24 15.07 -2.55 16.97
C GLY A 24 16.53 -2.83 17.33
N GLY A 25 17.10 -3.91 16.77
CA GLY A 25 18.48 -4.35 17.02
C GLY A 25 18.72 -5.04 18.36
N ARG A 26 17.69 -5.26 19.19
CA ARG A 26 17.80 -5.90 20.51
C ARG A 26 17.07 -7.24 20.55
N ARG A 27 17.69 -8.25 21.16
CA ARG A 27 17.07 -9.56 21.39
C ARG A 27 15.98 -9.44 22.47
N GLN A 28 14.76 -9.83 22.14
CA GLN A 28 13.60 -9.76 23.01
C GLN A 28 12.62 -10.90 22.71
N ASP A 29 11.88 -11.31 23.73
CA ASP A 29 10.68 -12.13 23.61
C ASP A 29 9.44 -11.23 23.53
N ILE A 30 8.40 -11.69 22.83
CA ILE A 30 7.10 -11.01 22.70
C ILE A 30 6.00 -11.99 23.14
N ALA A 31 5.37 -11.70 24.28
CA ALA A 31 4.23 -12.46 24.79
C ALA A 31 2.92 -11.83 24.28
N ILE A 32 2.07 -12.67 23.71
CA ILE A 32 0.83 -12.28 23.05
C ILE A 32 -0.33 -13.03 23.71
N ARG A 33 -1.39 -12.29 24.02
CA ARG A 33 -2.64 -12.81 24.59
C ARG A 33 -3.80 -11.96 24.08
N ASP A 34 -4.92 -12.62 23.77
CA ASP A 34 -6.16 -11.96 23.33
C ASP A 34 -5.96 -10.95 22.18
N GLY A 35 -5.10 -11.33 21.23
CA GLY A 35 -4.78 -10.55 20.04
C GLY A 35 -3.95 -9.29 20.28
N ARG A 36 -3.36 -9.12 21.46
CA ARG A 36 -2.50 -7.99 21.82
C ARG A 36 -1.14 -8.44 22.32
N ILE A 37 -0.17 -7.56 22.17
CA ILE A 37 1.13 -7.71 22.83
C ILE A 37 0.93 -7.40 24.30
N GLU A 38 1.05 -8.43 25.14
CA GLU A 38 0.87 -8.31 26.58
C GLU A 38 2.17 -7.79 27.22
N ARG A 39 3.31 -8.38 26.83
CA ARG A 39 4.65 -8.05 27.35
C ARG A 39 5.70 -8.21 26.26
N ALA A 40 6.73 -7.37 26.31
CA ALA A 40 7.94 -7.50 25.50
C ALA A 40 9.16 -7.30 26.41
N GLY A 41 10.18 -8.15 26.28
CA GLY A 41 11.36 -8.12 27.13
C GLY A 41 12.20 -9.39 27.00
N ALA A 42 13.34 -9.46 27.69
CA ALA A 42 14.22 -10.63 27.63
C ALA A 42 13.83 -11.68 28.68
N GLY A 43 13.85 -12.97 28.30
CA GLY A 43 13.70 -14.09 29.21
C GLY A 43 12.31 -14.21 29.82
N LEU A 44 11.27 -13.94 29.02
CA LEU A 44 9.89 -14.05 29.48
C LEU A 44 9.54 -15.52 29.78
N ASP A 45 8.80 -15.73 30.86
CA ASP A 45 8.26 -17.06 31.21
C ASP A 45 7.28 -17.54 30.13
N ALA A 46 7.54 -18.73 29.60
CA ALA A 46 6.73 -19.37 28.57
C ALA A 46 5.54 -20.16 29.13
N SER A 47 5.41 -20.27 30.46
CA SER A 47 4.32 -21.00 31.11
C SER A 47 2.95 -20.46 30.67
N GLY A 48 2.14 -21.34 30.07
CA GLY A 48 0.81 -20.97 29.55
C GLY A 48 0.81 -20.31 28.17
N TYR A 49 1.94 -20.30 27.45
CA TYR A 49 2.04 -19.84 26.07
C TYR A 49 2.51 -20.97 25.15
N GLN A 50 1.99 -20.97 23.92
CA GLN A 50 2.61 -21.69 22.83
C GLN A 50 3.90 -20.96 22.43
N ARG A 51 5.05 -21.64 22.49
CA ARG A 51 6.33 -21.02 22.13
C ARG A 51 6.61 -21.12 20.63
N LEU A 52 7.01 -20.00 20.04
CA LEU A 52 7.59 -19.90 18.71
C LEU A 52 9.03 -19.42 18.83
N ASP A 53 9.99 -20.29 18.50
CA ASP A 53 11.39 -19.89 18.49
C ASP A 53 11.68 -19.05 17.24
N VAL A 54 12.07 -17.81 17.47
CA VAL A 54 12.46 -16.83 16.44
C VAL A 54 13.84 -16.27 16.75
N THR A 55 14.68 -17.06 17.42
CA THR A 55 16.04 -16.70 17.81
C THR A 55 16.81 -16.10 16.64
N ASP A 56 17.31 -14.88 16.85
CA ASP A 56 18.08 -14.11 15.85
C ASP A 56 17.33 -13.76 14.57
N ARG A 57 15.99 -13.83 14.59
CA ARG A 57 15.14 -13.40 13.46
C ARG A 57 14.59 -12.02 13.71
N LEU A 58 14.62 -11.18 12.68
CA LEU A 58 14.07 -9.84 12.70
C LEU A 58 12.56 -9.91 12.85
N VAL A 59 12.02 -9.16 13.81
CA VAL A 59 10.58 -9.00 14.00
C VAL A 59 10.20 -7.56 13.72
N LEU A 60 9.29 -7.36 12.79
CA LEU A 60 8.73 -6.06 12.44
C LEU A 60 7.22 -6.04 12.71
N PRO A 61 6.62 -4.86 12.95
CA PRO A 61 5.16 -4.71 12.83
C PRO A 61 4.68 -5.25 11.47
N GLY A 62 3.45 -5.78 11.43
CA GLY A 62 2.89 -6.37 10.22
C GLY A 62 2.80 -5.33 9.09
N PHE A 63 3.18 -5.70 7.87
CA PHE A 63 3.25 -4.72 6.79
C PHE A 63 1.87 -4.15 6.42
N VAL A 64 1.87 -2.90 5.96
CA VAL A 64 0.67 -2.16 5.56
C VAL A 64 0.76 -1.84 4.08
N GLU A 65 -0.12 -2.44 3.28
CA GLU A 65 -0.29 -2.11 1.86
C GLU A 65 -1.27 -0.95 1.74
N SER A 66 -0.75 0.28 1.66
CA SER A 66 -1.55 1.51 1.75
C SER A 66 -2.27 1.93 0.46
N HIS A 67 -1.91 1.37 -0.70
CA HIS A 67 -2.42 1.75 -2.01
C HIS A 67 -2.26 0.60 -3.01
N ILE A 68 -3.36 -0.05 -3.36
CA ILE A 68 -3.37 -1.20 -4.28
C ILE A 68 -4.69 -1.30 -5.06
N HIS A 69 -4.65 -1.88 -6.26
CA HIS A 69 -5.81 -2.06 -7.15
C HIS A 69 -6.08 -3.55 -7.45
N PRO A 70 -6.62 -4.32 -6.49
CA PRO A 70 -6.85 -5.76 -6.66
C PRO A 70 -7.99 -6.08 -7.64
N ASP A 71 -8.91 -5.13 -7.84
CA ASP A 71 -10.04 -5.21 -8.76
C ASP A 71 -9.63 -5.35 -10.23
N LYS A 72 -8.49 -4.75 -10.60
CA LYS A 72 -7.86 -4.84 -11.93
C LYS A 72 -6.52 -5.57 -11.94
N ALA A 73 -6.25 -6.41 -10.94
CA ALA A 73 -5.04 -7.23 -10.92
C ALA A 73 -5.12 -8.45 -11.85
N PHE A 74 -3.99 -8.94 -12.37
CA PHE A 74 -3.90 -10.15 -13.20
C PHE A 74 -4.78 -10.15 -14.46
N ILE A 75 -4.66 -9.07 -15.24
CA ILE A 75 -5.35 -8.89 -16.53
C ILE A 75 -4.39 -8.56 -17.69
N ALA A 76 -3.07 -8.57 -17.44
CA ALA A 76 -2.08 -8.22 -18.46
C ALA A 76 -2.12 -9.14 -19.69
N ASP A 77 -2.51 -10.40 -19.52
CA ASP A 77 -2.66 -11.40 -20.59
C ASP A 77 -3.91 -11.19 -21.45
N ARG A 78 -4.80 -10.27 -21.08
CA ARG A 78 -6.03 -9.94 -21.82
C ARG A 78 -5.85 -8.84 -22.85
N THR A 79 -4.63 -8.31 -23.00
CA THR A 79 -4.29 -7.25 -23.94
C THR A 79 -2.89 -7.47 -24.53
N GLN A 80 -2.58 -6.77 -25.62
CA GLN A 80 -1.21 -6.71 -26.15
C GLN A 80 -0.26 -5.91 -25.25
N GLY A 81 -0.76 -5.27 -24.20
CA GLY A 81 0.01 -4.48 -23.26
C GLY A 81 0.47 -3.15 -23.84
N LEU A 82 1.32 -2.44 -23.08
CA LEU A 82 1.86 -1.16 -23.50
C LEU A 82 2.94 -1.33 -24.57
N ARG A 83 2.88 -0.49 -25.60
CA ARG A 83 3.89 -0.37 -26.65
C ARG A 83 4.06 1.09 -27.07
N ALA A 84 5.21 1.43 -27.65
CA ALA A 84 5.46 2.77 -28.17
C ALA A 84 4.38 3.16 -29.21
N GLY A 85 3.81 4.36 -29.09
CA GLY A 85 2.72 4.84 -29.96
C GLY A 85 1.38 4.10 -29.80
N GLY A 86 1.27 3.18 -28.85
CA GLY A 86 0.05 2.45 -28.54
C GLY A 86 -0.90 3.20 -27.60
N PRO A 87 -2.04 2.60 -27.26
CA PRO A 87 -2.95 3.14 -26.25
C PRO A 87 -2.27 3.25 -24.88
N THR A 88 -2.77 4.18 -24.05
CA THR A 88 -2.31 4.36 -22.67
C THR A 88 -2.75 3.17 -21.80
N PRO A 89 -2.09 2.95 -20.63
CA PRO A 89 -2.53 1.93 -19.68
C PRO A 89 -4.00 2.11 -19.28
N GLN A 90 -4.41 3.36 -19.08
CA GLN A 90 -5.78 3.76 -18.75
C GLN A 90 -6.75 3.27 -19.82
N THR A 91 -6.51 3.60 -21.09
CA THR A 91 -7.37 3.16 -22.21
C THR A 91 -7.45 1.64 -22.30
N LEU A 92 -6.33 0.93 -22.11
CA LEU A 92 -6.33 -0.53 -22.11
C LEU A 92 -7.20 -1.11 -20.98
N VAL A 93 -7.08 -0.60 -19.76
CA VAL A 93 -7.87 -1.08 -18.62
C VAL A 93 -9.36 -0.71 -18.76
N ALA A 94 -9.67 0.49 -19.24
CA ALA A 94 -11.04 0.93 -19.49
C ALA A 94 -11.77 0.04 -20.50
N GLU A 95 -11.08 -0.48 -21.52
CA GLU A 95 -11.65 -1.48 -22.42
C GLU A 95 -11.84 -2.84 -21.74
N LEU A 96 -10.85 -3.30 -20.97
CA LEU A 96 -10.91 -4.61 -20.29
C LEU A 96 -12.02 -4.70 -19.24
N LYS A 97 -12.25 -3.61 -18.49
CA LYS A 97 -13.19 -3.62 -17.36
C LYS A 97 -14.65 -3.75 -17.77
N LYS A 98 -14.99 -3.44 -19.02
CA LYS A 98 -16.35 -3.67 -19.58
C LYS A 98 -16.79 -5.13 -19.46
N ALA A 99 -15.84 -6.06 -19.50
CA ALA A 99 -16.09 -7.50 -19.40
C ALA A 99 -16.02 -8.06 -17.96
N PHE A 100 -15.78 -7.22 -16.94
CA PHE A 100 -15.62 -7.70 -15.57
C PHE A 100 -16.95 -8.21 -15.00
N THR A 101 -16.90 -9.37 -14.38
CA THR A 101 -17.97 -9.89 -13.53
C THR A 101 -17.49 -9.89 -12.08
N VAL A 102 -18.43 -9.93 -11.13
CA VAL A 102 -18.11 -9.99 -9.70
C VAL A 102 -17.22 -11.20 -9.39
N ASP A 103 -17.52 -12.37 -9.97
CA ASP A 103 -16.73 -13.60 -9.74
C ASP A 103 -15.34 -13.55 -10.39
N ASP A 104 -15.19 -12.87 -11.54
CA ASP A 104 -13.87 -12.64 -12.13
C ASP A 104 -13.00 -11.75 -11.25
N VAL A 105 -13.56 -10.63 -10.79
CA VAL A 105 -12.87 -9.71 -9.88
C VAL A 105 -12.52 -10.43 -8.58
N TYR A 106 -13.47 -11.14 -7.97
CA TYR A 106 -13.27 -11.89 -6.73
C TYR A 106 -12.11 -12.86 -6.84
N ARG A 107 -12.05 -13.69 -7.89
CA ARG A 107 -10.97 -14.68 -8.08
C ARG A 107 -9.60 -14.04 -8.24
N ARG A 108 -9.49 -12.96 -9.01
CA ARG A 108 -8.21 -12.24 -9.24
C ARG A 108 -7.76 -11.50 -8.00
N ALA A 109 -8.67 -10.78 -7.36
CA ALA A 109 -8.42 -10.06 -6.11
C ALA A 109 -8.02 -11.04 -5.01
N ARG A 110 -8.74 -12.16 -4.82
CA ARG A 110 -8.39 -13.20 -3.83
C ARG A 110 -6.92 -13.62 -3.94
N ARG A 111 -6.44 -13.87 -5.17
CA ARG A 111 -5.03 -14.21 -5.43
C ARG A 111 -4.08 -13.12 -4.92
N VAL A 112 -4.43 -11.84 -5.06
CA VAL A 112 -3.66 -10.72 -4.49
C VAL A 112 -3.60 -10.82 -2.97
N MET A 113 -4.74 -10.98 -2.28
CA MET A 113 -4.74 -11.08 -0.81
C MET A 113 -3.97 -12.28 -0.29
N GLU A 114 -4.13 -13.46 -0.93
CA GLU A 114 -3.38 -14.67 -0.54
C GLU A 114 -1.87 -14.47 -0.68
N LEU A 115 -1.42 -13.79 -1.74
CA LEU A 115 -0.01 -13.43 -1.90
C LEU A 115 0.42 -12.37 -0.87
N ALA A 116 -0.34 -11.30 -0.70
CA ALA A 116 0.00 -10.22 0.22
C ALA A 116 0.19 -10.74 1.66
N VAL A 117 -0.75 -11.56 2.15
CA VAL A 117 -0.68 -12.16 3.50
C VAL A 117 0.56 -13.02 3.65
N ARG A 118 0.89 -13.86 2.67
CA ARG A 118 2.12 -14.69 2.70
C ARG A 118 3.40 -13.85 2.72
N HIS A 119 3.34 -12.65 2.14
CA HIS A 119 4.46 -11.71 2.09
C HIS A 119 4.41 -10.67 3.23
N GLY A 120 3.66 -10.93 4.31
CA GLY A 120 3.73 -10.15 5.55
C GLY A 120 2.70 -9.03 5.69
N CYS A 121 1.80 -8.87 4.71
CA CYS A 121 0.74 -7.87 4.78
C CYS A 121 -0.32 -8.28 5.81
N THR A 122 -0.61 -7.37 6.75
CA THR A 122 -1.64 -7.55 7.80
C THR A 122 -2.77 -6.54 7.68
N THR A 123 -2.55 -5.45 6.93
CA THR A 123 -3.52 -4.40 6.64
C THR A 123 -3.35 -3.94 5.20
N MET A 124 -4.46 -3.77 4.48
CA MET A 124 -4.51 -3.39 3.08
C MET A 124 -5.59 -2.32 2.85
N ARG A 125 -5.26 -1.24 2.15
CA ARG A 125 -6.20 -0.24 1.65
C ARG A 125 -6.26 -0.34 0.12
N ALA A 126 -7.40 -0.82 -0.39
CA ALA A 126 -7.62 -1.08 -1.80
C ALA A 126 -8.47 0.02 -2.44
N HIS A 127 -7.99 0.57 -3.55
CA HIS A 127 -8.81 1.38 -4.44
C HIS A 127 -9.71 0.45 -5.26
N VAL A 128 -10.99 0.80 -5.35
CA VAL A 128 -11.99 0.03 -6.09
C VAL A 128 -12.64 0.96 -7.10
N GLU A 129 -12.41 0.70 -8.39
CA GLU A 129 -12.97 1.52 -9.45
C GLU A 129 -14.49 1.47 -9.44
N ILE A 130 -15.11 2.64 -9.49
CA ILE A 130 -16.55 2.87 -9.60
C ILE A 130 -16.78 3.86 -10.73
N ASP A 131 -17.51 3.43 -11.75
CA ASP A 131 -17.91 4.25 -12.90
C ASP A 131 -19.08 3.59 -13.64
N ALA A 132 -19.55 4.21 -14.72
CA ALA A 132 -20.65 3.70 -15.54
C ALA A 132 -20.34 2.37 -16.26
N PHE A 133 -19.08 1.95 -16.36
CA PHE A 133 -18.72 0.68 -16.98
C PHE A 133 -18.74 -0.46 -15.97
N VAL A 134 -18.03 -0.34 -14.85
CA VAL A 134 -17.90 -1.43 -13.85
C VAL A 134 -19.05 -1.41 -12.83
N GLU A 135 -19.72 -0.26 -12.68
CA GLU A 135 -20.73 0.01 -11.65
C GLU A 135 -20.16 -0.31 -10.25
N LEU A 136 -20.84 -1.14 -9.47
CA LEU A 136 -20.40 -1.55 -8.13
C LEU A 136 -19.83 -2.98 -8.09
N ARG A 137 -19.60 -3.63 -9.25
CA ARG A 137 -19.18 -5.04 -9.31
C ARG A 137 -17.87 -5.30 -8.56
N GLY A 138 -16.92 -4.37 -8.64
CA GLY A 138 -15.66 -4.45 -7.89
C GLY A 138 -15.87 -4.35 -6.38
N VAL A 139 -16.76 -3.47 -5.94
CA VAL A 139 -17.12 -3.28 -4.54
C VAL A 139 -17.77 -4.55 -3.98
N GLU A 140 -18.71 -5.14 -4.72
CA GLU A 140 -19.36 -6.39 -4.32
C GLU A 140 -18.35 -7.53 -4.14
N ALA A 141 -17.44 -7.72 -5.10
CA ALA A 141 -16.41 -8.74 -5.04
C ALA A 141 -15.48 -8.57 -3.82
N LEU A 142 -15.02 -7.34 -3.58
CA LEU A 142 -14.09 -7.05 -2.49
C LEU A 142 -14.76 -7.05 -1.12
N ARG A 143 -16.06 -6.77 -1.04
CA ARG A 143 -16.86 -6.95 0.20
C ARG A 143 -16.97 -8.40 0.60
N ARG A 144 -17.15 -9.33 -0.36
CA ARG A 144 -17.07 -10.78 -0.09
C ARG A 144 -15.69 -11.14 0.48
N LEU A 145 -14.62 -10.61 -0.11
CA LEU A 145 -13.25 -10.84 0.36
C LEU A 145 -12.95 -10.24 1.74
N GLN A 146 -13.54 -9.09 2.09
CA GLN A 146 -13.45 -8.56 3.46
C GLN A 146 -13.98 -9.58 4.49
N ALA A 147 -15.07 -10.29 4.17
CA ALA A 147 -15.61 -11.33 5.03
C ALA A 147 -14.73 -12.58 5.04
N ASP A 148 -14.27 -13.04 3.88
CA ASP A 148 -13.45 -14.26 3.77
C ASP A 148 -12.09 -14.14 4.45
N PHE A 149 -11.50 -12.95 4.47
CA PHE A 149 -10.21 -12.66 5.09
C PHE A 149 -10.32 -12.04 6.48
N ALA A 150 -11.52 -11.98 7.07
CA ALA A 150 -11.71 -11.47 8.42
C ALA A 150 -10.84 -12.23 9.43
N GLY A 151 -10.04 -11.49 10.22
CA GLY A 151 -9.07 -12.06 11.16
C GLY A 151 -7.75 -12.52 10.53
N VAL A 152 -7.60 -12.42 9.20
CA VAL A 152 -6.37 -12.75 8.46
C VAL A 152 -5.73 -11.50 7.85
N LEU A 153 -6.53 -10.59 7.31
CA LEU A 153 -6.11 -9.34 6.70
C LEU A 153 -7.17 -8.27 6.99
N ASP A 154 -6.76 -7.12 7.52
CA ASP A 154 -7.66 -5.97 7.61
C ASP A 154 -7.72 -5.29 6.24
N LEU A 155 -8.83 -5.43 5.53
CA LEU A 155 -9.04 -4.84 4.21
C LEU A 155 -9.95 -3.60 4.32
N GLU A 156 -9.42 -2.43 4.00
CA GLU A 156 -10.15 -1.17 3.82
C GLU A 156 -10.38 -0.91 2.32
N LEU A 157 -11.58 -0.44 1.95
CA LEU A 157 -11.95 -0.14 0.57
C LEU A 157 -12.16 1.36 0.37
N ILE A 158 -11.56 1.89 -0.69
CA ILE A 158 -11.76 3.26 -1.18
C ILE A 158 -12.74 3.23 -2.35
N ALA A 159 -13.79 4.04 -2.27
CA ALA A 159 -14.66 4.32 -3.41
C ALA A 159 -13.88 5.22 -4.39
N PHE A 160 -13.44 4.68 -5.53
CA PHE A 160 -12.45 5.34 -6.38
C PHE A 160 -12.94 5.62 -7.80
N ALA A 161 -12.85 6.87 -8.23
CA ALA A 161 -13.22 7.31 -9.58
C ALA A 161 -11.99 7.40 -10.50
N GLN A 162 -11.68 6.31 -11.22
CA GLN A 162 -10.51 6.25 -12.11
C GLN A 162 -10.68 7.10 -13.37
N GLU A 163 -11.90 7.20 -13.92
CA GLU A 163 -12.16 7.84 -15.23
C GLU A 163 -12.59 9.30 -15.12
N GLY A 164 -12.61 9.88 -13.91
CA GLY A 164 -13.21 11.20 -13.65
C GLY A 164 -14.71 11.11 -13.35
N ILE A 165 -15.34 12.26 -13.08
CA ILE A 165 -16.71 12.35 -12.56
C ILE A 165 -17.61 13.32 -13.34
N PHE A 166 -17.08 14.01 -14.36
CA PHE A 166 -17.85 14.96 -15.17
C PHE A 166 -18.16 14.47 -16.58
N HIS A 167 -17.66 13.29 -16.97
CA HIS A 167 -18.07 12.65 -18.24
C HIS A 167 -19.53 12.19 -18.21
N ASP A 168 -20.03 11.85 -17.02
CA ASP A 168 -21.40 11.44 -16.78
C ASP A 168 -21.86 11.82 -15.35
N SER A 169 -23.17 11.73 -15.10
CA SER A 169 -23.74 11.95 -13.77
C SER A 169 -23.80 10.68 -12.92
N VAL A 170 -23.79 9.51 -13.55
CA VAL A 170 -23.96 8.18 -12.94
C VAL A 170 -22.84 7.89 -11.94
N THR A 171 -21.59 8.16 -12.32
CA THR A 171 -20.40 7.91 -11.49
C THR A 171 -20.48 8.64 -10.14
N ARG A 172 -20.95 9.90 -10.12
CA ARG A 172 -21.10 10.67 -8.86
C ARG A 172 -22.15 10.05 -7.93
N ASP A 173 -23.23 9.53 -8.48
CA ASP A 173 -24.28 8.90 -7.69
C ASP A 173 -23.85 7.53 -7.17
N LEU A 174 -23.14 6.74 -7.97
CA LEU A 174 -22.55 5.46 -7.55
C LEU A 174 -21.50 5.63 -6.45
N LEU A 175 -20.66 6.66 -6.51
CA LEU A 175 -19.70 6.97 -5.43
C LEU A 175 -20.43 7.26 -4.11
N ARG A 176 -21.48 8.07 -4.15
CA ARG A 176 -22.31 8.35 -2.97
C ARG A 176 -23.01 7.10 -2.46
N GLU A 177 -23.47 6.23 -3.34
CA GLU A 177 -24.06 4.94 -2.98
C GLU A 177 -23.04 4.05 -2.27
N ALA A 178 -21.82 3.93 -2.79
CA ALA A 178 -20.75 3.17 -2.17
C ALA A 178 -20.39 3.69 -0.76
N LEU A 179 -20.37 5.02 -0.57
CA LEU A 179 -20.18 5.63 0.75
C LEU A 179 -21.36 5.34 1.69
N LYS A 180 -22.61 5.43 1.21
CA LYS A 180 -23.81 5.02 1.98
C LYS A 180 -23.78 3.54 2.37
N ALA A 181 -23.21 2.69 1.51
CA ALA A 181 -22.97 1.27 1.77
C ALA A 181 -21.75 1.02 2.70
N GLY A 182 -21.15 2.07 3.26
CA GLY A 182 -20.13 1.99 4.32
C GLY A 182 -18.70 1.86 3.82
N LEU A 183 -18.38 2.27 2.58
CA LEU A 183 -16.98 2.49 2.20
C LEU A 183 -16.46 3.71 2.95
N LYS A 184 -15.24 3.61 3.49
CA LYS A 184 -14.75 4.51 4.53
C LYS A 184 -13.87 5.64 4.04
N THR A 185 -13.50 5.63 2.76
CA THR A 185 -12.57 6.57 2.15
C THR A 185 -13.04 6.84 0.72
N LEU A 186 -12.92 8.09 0.29
CA LEU A 186 -13.28 8.53 -1.06
C LEU A 186 -12.01 8.88 -1.83
N GLY A 187 -11.89 8.43 -3.08
CA GLY A 187 -10.70 8.67 -3.89
C GLY A 187 -11.02 9.12 -5.31
N GLY A 188 -10.21 10.05 -5.79
CA GLY A 188 -10.41 10.72 -7.08
C GLY A 188 -9.12 10.84 -7.87
N CYS A 189 -9.28 11.15 -9.16
CA CYS A 189 -8.20 11.23 -10.13
C CYS A 189 -8.35 12.56 -10.89
N PRO A 190 -7.95 13.72 -10.30
CA PRO A 190 -8.32 15.04 -10.81
C PRO A 190 -7.94 15.27 -12.26
N TYR A 191 -6.79 14.76 -12.69
CA TYR A 191 -6.27 14.90 -14.05
C TYR A 191 -7.09 14.16 -15.13
N MET A 192 -8.11 13.38 -14.74
CA MET A 192 -9.03 12.71 -15.67
C MET A 192 -10.25 13.56 -16.03
N ASP A 193 -10.46 14.68 -15.33
CA ASP A 193 -11.47 15.66 -15.68
C ASP A 193 -10.84 16.93 -16.24
N ARG A 194 -11.53 17.58 -17.18
CA ARG A 194 -11.07 18.84 -17.78
C ARG A 194 -10.99 19.97 -16.76
N ASP A 195 -11.98 20.04 -15.87
CA ASP A 195 -11.99 20.98 -14.74
C ASP A 195 -11.52 20.27 -13.47
N GLN A 196 -10.20 20.20 -13.31
CA GLN A 196 -9.55 19.51 -12.19
C GLN A 196 -9.88 20.17 -10.85
N ARG A 197 -10.13 21.49 -10.82
CA ARG A 197 -10.50 22.20 -9.59
C ARG A 197 -11.91 21.86 -9.16
N ALA A 198 -12.87 21.89 -10.09
CA ALA A 198 -14.24 21.45 -9.80
C ALA A 198 -14.28 19.98 -9.34
N HIS A 199 -13.40 19.12 -9.88
CA HIS A 199 -13.26 17.74 -9.43
C HIS A 199 -12.84 17.71 -7.95
N ILE A 200 -11.73 18.38 -7.63
CA ILE A 200 -11.19 18.45 -6.28
C ILE A 200 -12.26 18.99 -5.31
N ASP A 201 -12.93 20.08 -5.65
CA ASP A 201 -13.96 20.70 -4.82
C ASP A 201 -15.13 19.74 -4.54
N TRP A 202 -15.62 19.03 -5.55
CA TRP A 202 -16.68 18.02 -5.38
C TRP A 202 -16.27 16.90 -4.42
N PHE A 203 -15.02 16.42 -4.54
CA PHE A 203 -14.48 15.38 -3.67
C PHE A 203 -14.37 15.86 -2.21
N PHE A 204 -13.89 17.08 -1.99
CA PHE A 204 -13.86 17.70 -0.65
C PHE A 204 -15.25 17.88 -0.06
N GLU A 205 -16.21 18.41 -0.82
CA GLU A 205 -17.59 18.58 -0.36
C GLU A 205 -18.24 17.24 -0.01
N THR A 206 -18.06 16.23 -0.86
CA THR A 206 -18.61 14.90 -0.63
C THR A 206 -17.95 14.23 0.57
N ALA A 207 -16.62 14.30 0.69
CA ALA A 207 -15.91 13.72 1.82
C ALA A 207 -16.32 14.37 3.16
N GLN A 208 -16.51 15.70 3.20
CA GLN A 208 -17.03 16.38 4.38
C GLN A 208 -18.46 15.97 4.72
N ALA A 209 -19.34 15.87 3.72
CA ALA A 209 -20.74 15.45 3.92
C ALA A 209 -20.87 14.04 4.50
N PHE A 210 -19.96 13.13 4.13
CA PHE A 210 -19.92 11.75 4.62
C PHE A 210 -18.99 11.55 5.83
N GLY A 211 -18.20 12.56 6.19
CA GLY A 211 -17.22 12.47 7.28
C GLY A 211 -16.07 11.50 7.00
N VAL A 212 -15.67 11.28 5.75
CA VAL A 212 -14.62 10.33 5.34
C VAL A 212 -13.32 11.05 4.93
N PRO A 213 -12.14 10.43 5.09
CA PRO A 213 -10.89 10.91 4.50
C PRO A 213 -10.88 10.83 2.97
N LEU A 214 -9.90 11.50 2.38
CA LEU A 214 -9.65 11.56 0.93
C LEU A 214 -8.33 10.88 0.56
N ASP A 215 -8.32 10.17 -0.57
CA ASP A 215 -7.12 9.58 -1.17
C ASP A 215 -7.10 9.88 -2.68
N PHE A 216 -6.30 10.86 -3.10
CA PHE A 216 -6.23 11.27 -4.50
C PHE A 216 -5.08 10.59 -5.23
N HIS A 217 -5.37 10.10 -6.42
CA HIS A 217 -4.36 9.93 -7.47
C HIS A 217 -4.02 11.32 -8.00
N ALA A 218 -2.90 11.89 -7.55
CA ALA A 218 -2.54 13.26 -7.89
C ALA A 218 -1.25 13.32 -8.71
N ASP A 219 -1.24 14.22 -9.69
CA ASP A 219 -0.04 14.62 -10.41
C ASP A 219 0.78 13.44 -11.00
N SER A 220 0.08 12.41 -11.48
CA SER A 220 0.65 11.29 -12.25
C SER A 220 0.77 11.64 -13.75
N GLY A 221 0.95 12.92 -14.07
CA GLY A 221 1.25 13.41 -15.42
C GLY A 221 2.75 13.62 -15.65
N ASP A 222 3.07 14.18 -16.82
CA ASP A 222 4.44 14.56 -17.21
C ASP A 222 4.57 16.08 -17.46
N ASP A 223 3.43 16.80 -17.52
CA ASP A 223 3.34 18.24 -17.76
C ASP A 223 3.20 19.01 -16.43
N PRO A 224 4.22 19.78 -16.01
CA PRO A 224 4.19 20.53 -14.75
C PRO A 224 3.10 21.62 -14.72
N ALA A 225 2.54 22.03 -15.86
CA ALA A 225 1.42 22.98 -15.89
C ALA A 225 0.11 22.39 -15.34
N GLN A 226 0.01 21.06 -15.22
CA GLN A 226 -1.15 20.34 -14.70
C GLN A 226 -1.06 20.04 -13.20
N LEU A 227 -0.14 20.69 -12.48
CA LEU A 227 0.06 20.47 -11.05
C LEU A 227 -1.21 20.84 -10.25
N THR A 228 -1.76 19.87 -9.53
CA THR A 228 -2.94 20.03 -8.67
C THR A 228 -2.62 20.01 -7.18
N THR A 229 -1.48 19.46 -6.78
CA THR A 229 -1.12 19.25 -5.36
C THR A 229 -1.27 20.52 -4.52
N SER A 230 -0.81 21.68 -4.99
CA SER A 230 -0.95 22.94 -4.25
C SER A 230 -2.40 23.30 -3.97
N TYR A 231 -3.29 23.09 -4.95
CA TYR A 231 -4.72 23.37 -4.77
C TYR A 231 -5.38 22.38 -3.81
N ILE A 232 -5.00 21.10 -3.87
CA ILE A 232 -5.49 20.09 -2.90
C ILE A 232 -5.05 20.46 -1.48
N ALA A 233 -3.81 20.91 -1.31
CA ALA A 233 -3.30 21.37 -0.02
C ALA A 233 -4.03 22.62 0.49
N ASP A 234 -4.32 23.59 -0.39
CA ASP A 234 -5.14 24.76 -0.06
C ASP A 234 -6.55 24.37 0.40
N GLN A 235 -7.21 23.47 -0.32
CA GLN A 235 -8.54 22.97 0.06
C GLN A 235 -8.50 22.19 1.37
N THR A 236 -7.45 21.40 1.61
CA THR A 236 -7.24 20.67 2.86
C THR A 236 -7.22 21.62 4.05
N LEU A 237 -6.45 22.72 3.94
CA LEU A 237 -6.34 23.74 4.97
C LEU A 237 -7.64 24.52 5.16
N ALA A 238 -8.24 24.99 4.06
CA ALA A 238 -9.46 25.78 4.09
C ALA A 238 -10.65 25.03 4.71
N ARG A 239 -10.67 23.69 4.58
CA ARG A 239 -11.77 22.83 5.03
C ARG A 239 -11.49 22.09 6.34
N GLY A 240 -10.34 22.34 6.97
CA GLY A 240 -9.99 21.72 8.25
C GLY A 240 -9.76 20.21 8.14
N MET A 241 -9.25 19.72 7.01
CA MET A 241 -9.05 18.29 6.73
C MET A 241 -7.60 17.81 6.90
N GLN A 242 -6.78 18.57 7.62
CA GLN A 242 -5.38 18.23 7.88
C GLN A 242 -5.25 16.84 8.51
N GLY A 243 -4.29 16.04 8.04
CA GLY A 243 -4.09 14.66 8.47
C GLY A 243 -5.09 13.64 7.90
N ARG A 244 -6.09 14.08 7.12
CA ARG A 244 -7.16 13.24 6.55
C ARG A 244 -7.12 13.15 5.01
N VAL A 245 -6.09 13.70 4.39
CA VAL A 245 -5.90 13.71 2.94
C VAL A 245 -4.59 13.00 2.61
N THR A 246 -4.66 12.06 1.69
CA THR A 246 -3.53 11.31 1.15
C THR A 246 -3.41 11.59 -0.34
N LEU A 247 -2.17 11.73 -0.81
CA LEU A 247 -1.84 11.86 -2.23
C LEU A 247 -0.97 10.69 -2.66
N GLY A 248 -1.45 9.90 -3.62
CA GLY A 248 -0.68 8.89 -4.32
C GLY A 248 0.02 9.47 -5.55
N HIS A 249 1.16 8.89 -5.93
CA HIS A 249 1.99 9.28 -7.08
C HIS A 249 2.85 10.54 -6.86
N LEU A 250 2.32 11.74 -7.14
CA LEU A 250 3.04 13.02 -7.13
C LEU A 250 4.28 13.07 -8.04
N CYS A 251 4.18 12.47 -9.22
CA CYS A 251 5.29 12.37 -10.18
C CYS A 251 5.77 13.74 -10.67
N LEU A 252 4.85 14.72 -10.79
CA LEU A 252 5.22 16.05 -11.27
C LEU A 252 6.25 16.74 -10.39
N LEU A 253 6.37 16.39 -9.10
CA LEU A 253 7.45 16.93 -8.27
C LEU A 253 8.84 16.63 -8.88
N ASP A 254 9.04 15.52 -9.60
CA ASP A 254 10.33 15.20 -10.20
C ASP A 254 10.75 16.14 -11.35
N VAL A 255 9.78 16.81 -11.98
CA VAL A 255 10.01 17.69 -13.13
C VAL A 255 9.87 19.18 -12.80
N LEU A 256 9.48 19.53 -11.57
CA LEU A 256 9.43 20.92 -11.12
C LEU A 256 10.84 21.49 -10.87
N GLU A 257 11.01 22.77 -11.17
CA GLU A 257 12.19 23.53 -10.74
C GLU A 257 12.34 23.51 -9.21
N PRO A 258 13.57 23.43 -8.67
CA PRO A 258 13.81 23.20 -7.24
C PRO A 258 13.07 24.15 -6.30
N GLU A 259 13.04 25.45 -6.60
CA GLU A 259 12.36 26.43 -5.74
C GLU A 259 10.83 26.26 -5.75
N HIS A 260 10.26 25.97 -6.92
CA HIS A 260 8.82 25.72 -7.02
C HIS A 260 8.47 24.44 -6.24
N ARG A 261 9.27 23.40 -6.43
CA ARG A 261 9.10 22.13 -5.74
C ARG A 261 9.16 22.26 -4.22
N ALA A 262 10.12 23.00 -3.69
CA ALA A 262 10.23 23.28 -2.26
C ALA A 262 8.94 23.93 -1.71
N ARG A 263 8.41 24.94 -2.40
CA ARG A 263 7.14 25.58 -2.02
C ARG A 263 5.95 24.62 -2.03
N VAL A 264 5.89 23.70 -3.00
CA VAL A 264 4.82 22.67 -3.05
C VAL A 264 4.96 21.70 -1.88
N ILE A 265 6.18 21.23 -1.59
CA ILE A 265 6.47 20.34 -0.45
C ILE A 265 6.11 21.00 0.88
N ASP A 266 6.46 22.27 1.07
CA ASP A 266 6.08 23.04 2.26
C ASP A 266 4.56 23.11 2.41
N ARG A 267 3.83 23.28 1.30
CA ARG A 267 2.37 23.32 1.33
C ARG A 267 1.74 21.97 1.71
N ILE A 268 2.29 20.86 1.20
CA ILE A 268 1.91 19.49 1.60
C ILE A 268 2.10 19.32 3.12
N ARG A 269 3.26 19.75 3.64
CA ARG A 269 3.61 19.69 5.05
C ARG A 269 2.64 20.51 5.91
N GLU A 270 2.38 21.76 5.55
CA GLU A 270 1.43 22.64 6.25
C GLU A 270 0.02 22.06 6.29
N ALA A 271 -0.42 21.47 5.17
CA ALA A 271 -1.72 20.81 5.08
C ALA A 271 -1.79 19.49 5.84
N GLY A 272 -0.67 18.97 6.37
CA GLY A 272 -0.61 17.67 7.03
C GLY A 272 -1.04 16.52 6.10
N ILE A 273 -0.74 16.64 4.80
CA ILE A 273 -1.05 15.62 3.80
C ILE A 273 -0.06 14.46 3.93
N HIS A 274 -0.56 13.23 3.78
CA HIS A 274 0.28 12.04 3.63
C HIS A 274 0.60 11.79 2.17
N VAL A 275 1.80 11.28 1.86
CA VAL A 275 2.21 10.96 0.49
C VAL A 275 2.50 9.46 0.36
N ILE A 276 1.93 8.83 -0.67
CA ILE A 276 2.24 7.44 -1.03
C ILE A 276 2.96 7.43 -2.38
N SER A 277 4.25 7.10 -2.36
CA SER A 277 5.05 6.94 -3.58
C SER A 277 4.91 5.51 -4.14
N LEU A 278 4.87 5.37 -5.46
CA LEU A 278 4.57 4.10 -6.14
C LEU A 278 5.65 3.71 -7.18
N PRO A 279 6.94 3.59 -6.78
CA PRO A 279 8.07 3.63 -7.73
C PRO A 279 8.06 2.55 -8.80
N ALA A 280 7.62 1.32 -8.50
CA ALA A 280 7.57 0.24 -9.49
C ALA A 280 6.61 0.54 -10.66
N THR A 281 5.51 1.26 -10.37
CA THR A 281 4.58 1.72 -11.40
C THR A 281 5.16 2.91 -12.15
N GLU A 282 5.73 3.90 -11.45
CA GLU A 282 6.23 5.10 -12.11
C GLU A 282 7.43 4.82 -13.02
N LEU A 283 8.38 4.01 -12.57
CA LEU A 283 9.48 3.55 -13.42
C LEU A 283 8.98 2.81 -14.68
N HIS A 284 7.78 2.23 -14.63
CA HIS A 284 7.18 1.58 -15.79
C HIS A 284 6.53 2.59 -16.74
N VAL A 285 5.65 3.45 -16.22
CA VAL A 285 4.72 4.23 -17.06
C VAL A 285 5.28 5.58 -17.49
N LYS A 286 6.34 6.06 -16.84
CA LYS A 286 6.89 7.41 -17.05
C LYS A 286 7.94 7.48 -18.14
N ALA A 287 8.15 8.70 -18.62
CA ALA A 287 9.13 9.05 -19.65
C ALA A 287 8.98 8.28 -20.98
N ARG A 288 7.80 7.76 -21.29
CA ARG A 288 7.57 6.93 -22.50
C ARG A 288 7.53 7.72 -23.80
N THR A 289 7.30 9.04 -23.73
CA THR A 289 7.24 9.93 -24.88
C THR A 289 8.44 10.87 -24.98
N ASP A 290 9.34 10.89 -23.99
CA ASP A 290 10.53 11.73 -24.04
C ASP A 290 11.64 11.03 -24.84
N ALA A 291 11.91 11.54 -26.05
CA ALA A 291 12.94 11.01 -26.93
C ALA A 291 14.38 11.34 -26.50
N ARG A 292 14.58 12.22 -25.51
CA ARG A 292 15.90 12.70 -25.07
C ARG A 292 16.42 11.89 -23.89
N ARG A 293 15.57 11.60 -22.90
CA ARG A 293 15.96 10.93 -21.64
C ARG A 293 14.80 10.13 -21.05
N THR A 294 15.13 8.98 -20.46
CA THR A 294 14.21 8.24 -19.59
C THR A 294 14.39 8.72 -18.15
N TRP A 295 13.62 9.74 -17.76
CA TRP A 295 13.55 10.20 -16.37
C TRP A 295 12.75 9.19 -15.52
N ARG A 296 12.90 9.24 -14.20
CA ARG A 296 12.45 8.12 -13.33
C ARG A 296 10.96 8.11 -13.06
N GLY A 297 10.29 9.25 -13.08
CA GLY A 297 8.87 9.29 -12.73
C GLY A 297 8.56 9.32 -11.25
N VAL A 298 9.55 9.08 -10.39
CA VAL A 298 9.35 8.87 -8.96
C VAL A 298 9.37 10.20 -8.23
N THR A 299 8.37 10.42 -7.37
CA THR A 299 8.32 11.64 -6.56
C THR A 299 9.53 11.82 -5.63
N ARG A 300 9.66 12.99 -5.02
CA ARG A 300 10.86 13.37 -4.24
C ARG A 300 10.83 12.87 -2.81
N ILE A 301 10.90 11.54 -2.65
CA ILE A 301 10.81 10.86 -1.35
C ILE A 301 11.79 11.44 -0.32
N GLY A 302 13.04 11.69 -0.70
CA GLY A 302 14.06 12.28 0.18
C GLY A 302 13.70 13.69 0.63
N GLU A 303 13.38 14.59 -0.31
CA GLU A 303 13.02 15.98 -0.02
C GLU A 303 11.73 16.07 0.82
N LEU A 304 10.73 15.22 0.55
CA LEU A 304 9.50 15.11 1.34
C LEU A 304 9.80 14.66 2.78
N ARG A 305 10.67 13.65 2.95
CA ARG A 305 11.09 13.18 4.29
C ARG A 305 11.81 14.28 5.05
N GLU A 306 12.75 14.99 4.41
CA GLU A 306 13.52 16.08 5.02
C GLU A 306 12.62 17.24 5.47
N ALA A 307 11.56 17.52 4.71
CA ALA A 307 10.53 18.49 5.09
C ALA A 307 9.59 17.98 6.21
N GLY A 308 9.70 16.73 6.66
CA GLY A 308 8.85 16.16 7.70
C GLY A 308 7.46 15.72 7.21
N VAL A 309 7.27 15.55 5.90
CA VAL A 309 6.04 14.95 5.35
C VAL A 309 6.01 13.45 5.68
N ASN A 310 4.84 12.93 6.04
CA ASN A 310 4.66 11.49 6.20
C ASN A 310 4.63 10.81 4.83
N VAL A 311 5.67 10.05 4.50
CA VAL A 311 5.81 9.34 3.22
C VAL A 311 5.76 7.84 3.45
N SER A 312 4.92 7.13 2.68
CA SER A 312 4.93 5.68 2.57
C SER A 312 5.13 5.22 1.12
N ILE A 313 5.28 3.91 0.95
CA ILE A 313 5.32 3.28 -0.37
C ILE A 313 4.31 2.14 -0.47
N SER A 314 3.94 1.79 -1.70
CA SER A 314 2.95 0.75 -1.95
C SER A 314 3.15 0.06 -3.29
N THR A 315 2.45 -1.07 -3.48
CA THR A 315 2.54 -1.87 -4.72
C THR A 315 1.83 -1.19 -5.90
N ASN A 316 0.70 -0.52 -5.66
CA ASN A 316 -0.22 -0.02 -6.68
C ASN A 316 -0.80 -1.12 -7.58
N ASN A 317 -0.15 -1.42 -8.71
CA ASN A 317 -0.67 -2.29 -9.74
C ASN A 317 -0.02 -3.68 -9.72
N ILE A 318 -0.80 -4.73 -10.00
CA ILE A 318 -0.33 -6.12 -10.04
C ILE A 318 -0.72 -6.75 -11.38
N VAL A 319 0.28 -7.08 -12.19
CA VAL A 319 0.13 -7.85 -13.44
C VAL A 319 -1.01 -7.32 -14.31
N ASN A 320 -0.94 -6.03 -14.62
CA ASN A 320 -1.90 -5.32 -15.47
C ASN A 320 -1.17 -4.33 -16.40
N PRO A 321 -1.87 -3.60 -17.28
CA PRO A 321 -1.24 -2.67 -18.21
C PRO A 321 -0.42 -1.55 -17.57
N PHE A 322 -0.69 -1.16 -16.32
CA PHE A 322 0.09 -0.14 -15.62
C PHE A 322 1.41 -0.70 -15.08
N THR A 323 1.41 -1.95 -14.58
CA THR A 323 2.62 -2.61 -14.06
C THR A 323 2.53 -4.13 -14.33
N PRO A 324 3.07 -4.63 -15.45
CA PRO A 324 2.89 -6.04 -15.86
C PRO A 324 3.64 -7.04 -14.97
N TYR A 325 4.63 -6.59 -14.20
CA TYR A 325 5.45 -7.38 -13.28
C TYR A 325 5.16 -7.12 -11.79
N GLY A 326 4.08 -6.40 -11.49
CA GLY A 326 3.75 -6.02 -10.12
C GLY A 326 3.55 -7.22 -9.18
N HIS A 327 3.98 -7.09 -7.93
CA HIS A 327 3.91 -8.14 -6.90
C HIS A 327 3.65 -7.53 -5.52
N PRO A 328 2.74 -8.09 -4.69
CA PRO A 328 2.35 -7.51 -3.39
C PRO A 328 3.39 -7.73 -2.27
N ASP A 329 4.67 -7.93 -2.62
CA ASP A 329 5.73 -8.06 -1.63
C ASP A 329 6.33 -6.69 -1.35
N LEU A 330 6.01 -6.13 -0.18
CA LEU A 330 6.45 -4.80 0.21
C LEU A 330 7.97 -4.69 0.43
N LEU A 331 8.69 -5.80 0.67
CA LEU A 331 10.17 -5.76 0.66
C LEU A 331 10.74 -5.54 -0.75
N ARG A 332 10.04 -6.00 -1.80
CA ARG A 332 10.42 -5.69 -3.19
C ARG A 332 10.18 -4.21 -3.48
N GLN A 333 9.05 -3.68 -3.01
CA GLN A 333 8.74 -2.26 -3.18
C GLN A 333 9.77 -1.39 -2.45
N ALA A 334 10.19 -1.76 -1.25
CA ALA A 334 11.25 -1.08 -0.51
C ALA A 334 12.58 -1.07 -1.26
N LEU A 335 12.99 -2.21 -1.84
CA LEU A 335 14.22 -2.30 -2.61
C LEU A 335 14.17 -1.44 -3.89
N VAL A 336 13.09 -1.53 -4.66
CA VAL A 336 12.90 -0.71 -5.87
C VAL A 336 12.89 0.78 -5.51
N THR A 337 12.21 1.15 -4.42
CA THR A 337 12.18 2.51 -3.91
C THR A 337 13.57 3.03 -3.59
N ALA A 338 14.37 2.24 -2.85
CA ALA A 338 15.70 2.65 -2.44
C ALA A 338 16.57 3.00 -3.65
N MET A 339 16.53 2.16 -4.69
CA MET A 339 17.26 2.40 -5.94
C MET A 339 16.71 3.62 -6.70
N ALA A 340 15.38 3.70 -6.85
CA ALA A 340 14.75 4.73 -7.67
C ALA A 340 14.91 6.14 -7.07
N ALA A 341 14.83 6.25 -5.75
CA ALA A 341 14.89 7.51 -5.02
C ALA A 341 16.29 7.84 -4.47
N HIS A 342 17.33 7.07 -4.84
CA HIS A 342 18.70 7.27 -4.36
C HIS A 342 18.85 7.25 -2.84
N LEU A 343 18.16 6.35 -2.17
CA LEU A 343 18.26 6.17 -0.72
C LEU A 343 19.42 5.20 -0.44
N GLY A 344 20.56 5.73 -0.02
CA GLY A 344 21.82 4.98 0.05
C GLY A 344 22.65 5.15 1.31
N ASN A 345 22.33 6.11 2.19
CA ASN A 345 23.04 6.26 3.45
C ASN A 345 22.43 5.39 4.57
N LEU A 346 23.18 5.17 5.67
CA LEU A 346 22.76 4.26 6.75
C LEU A 346 21.44 4.69 7.42
N ASP A 347 21.22 6.00 7.59
CA ASP A 347 19.99 6.55 8.15
C ASP A 347 18.78 6.25 7.24
N GLN A 348 18.94 6.42 5.93
CA GLN A 348 17.91 6.10 4.96
C GLN A 348 17.60 4.60 4.91
N LEU A 349 18.63 3.74 4.98
CA LEU A 349 18.44 2.29 5.04
C LEU A 349 17.68 1.86 6.30
N ALA A 350 17.95 2.50 7.45
CA ALA A 350 17.24 2.26 8.69
C ALA A 350 15.77 2.72 8.63
N TRP A 351 15.46 3.73 7.81
CA TRP A 351 14.12 4.27 7.61
C TRP A 351 13.25 3.47 6.62
N LEU A 352 13.84 2.76 5.65
CA LEU A 352 13.09 2.00 4.63
C LEU A 352 11.97 1.09 5.19
N PRO A 353 12.15 0.36 6.32
CA PRO A 353 11.06 -0.43 6.90
C PRO A 353 9.85 0.41 7.32
N GLU A 354 10.05 1.65 7.74
CA GLU A 354 8.98 2.56 8.16
C GLU A 354 8.05 2.89 6.99
N LEU A 355 8.57 2.94 5.76
CA LEU A 355 7.80 3.20 4.54
C LEU A 355 6.72 2.16 4.26
N ILE A 356 6.86 0.95 4.80
CA ILE A 356 5.93 -0.18 4.63
C ILE A 356 5.29 -0.64 5.95
N THR A 357 5.57 0.07 7.04
CA THR A 357 5.03 -0.24 8.38
C THR A 357 4.40 1.00 9.04
N THR A 358 5.18 1.81 9.75
CA THR A 358 4.69 2.91 10.60
C THR A 358 4.11 4.08 9.82
N ASN A 359 4.72 4.46 8.71
CA ASN A 359 4.25 5.60 7.91
C ASN A 359 2.91 5.32 7.22
N PRO A 360 2.72 4.17 6.54
CA PRO A 360 1.41 3.84 6.01
C PRO A 360 0.38 3.59 7.13
N ALA A 361 0.77 3.01 8.28
CA ALA A 361 -0.14 2.90 9.43
C ALA A 361 -0.63 4.28 9.92
N ARG A 362 0.24 5.30 9.94
CA ARG A 362 -0.13 6.70 10.25
C ARG A 362 -1.07 7.29 9.19
N ALA A 363 -0.80 7.07 7.90
CA ALA A 363 -1.65 7.54 6.81
C ALA A 363 -3.04 6.89 6.82
N LEU A 364 -3.13 5.65 7.31
CA LEU A 364 -4.40 4.93 7.48
C LEU A 364 -5.11 5.27 8.80
N GLY A 365 -4.45 5.99 9.73
CA GLY A 365 -5.00 6.28 11.06
C GLY A 365 -5.11 5.04 11.96
N LEU A 366 -4.20 4.08 11.83
CA LEU A 366 -4.24 2.84 12.60
C LEU A 366 -3.84 3.07 14.06
N GLU A 367 -4.76 2.77 14.98
CA GLU A 367 -4.49 2.82 16.42
C GLU A 367 -3.96 1.50 16.98
N GLY A 368 -3.04 1.60 17.94
CA GLY A 368 -2.42 0.45 18.59
C GLY A 368 -1.50 -0.35 17.65
N TYR A 369 -0.94 0.28 16.63
CA TYR A 369 0.02 -0.33 15.71
C TYR A 369 1.45 -0.30 16.30
N GLY A 370 2.23 -1.36 16.10
CA GLY A 370 3.61 -1.46 16.56
C GLY A 370 3.88 -2.70 17.40
N LEU A 371 5.06 -2.73 18.05
CA LEU A 371 5.52 -3.88 18.85
C LEU A 371 5.59 -3.60 20.36
N ALA A 372 5.00 -2.50 20.83
CA ALA A 372 4.95 -2.17 22.26
C ALA A 372 3.83 -2.94 22.97
N ALA A 373 3.93 -3.06 24.31
CA ALA A 373 2.83 -3.60 25.11
C ALA A 373 1.53 -2.79 24.88
N GLY A 374 0.41 -3.48 24.76
CA GLY A 374 -0.91 -2.93 24.44
C GLY A 374 -1.21 -2.82 22.94
N CYS A 375 -0.18 -2.81 22.08
CA CYS A 375 -0.38 -2.84 20.62
C CYS A 375 -1.11 -4.12 20.17
N ARG A 376 -1.78 -4.05 19.02
CA ARG A 376 -2.31 -5.23 18.33
C ARG A 376 -1.15 -6.16 17.99
N ALA A 377 -1.37 -7.46 18.16
CA ALA A 377 -0.38 -8.47 17.81
C ALA A 377 -0.42 -8.78 16.31
N ASP A 378 -0.09 -7.76 15.51
CA ASP A 378 0.05 -7.81 14.06
C ASP A 378 1.53 -7.62 13.73
N LEU A 379 2.22 -8.72 13.38
CA LEU A 379 3.67 -8.72 13.19
C LEU A 379 4.13 -9.69 12.12
N VAL A 380 5.35 -9.49 11.64
CA VAL A 380 6.04 -10.37 10.70
C VAL A 380 7.42 -10.74 11.23
N VAL A 381 7.76 -12.02 11.12
CA VAL A 381 9.08 -12.57 11.45
C VAL A 381 9.80 -12.87 10.15
N LEU A 382 10.98 -12.28 9.98
CA LEU A 382 11.78 -12.34 8.76
C LEU A 382 13.02 -13.23 8.96
N ASP A 383 13.40 -13.97 7.93
CA ASP A 383 14.66 -14.74 7.91
C ASP A 383 15.87 -13.83 7.65
N ALA A 384 16.04 -12.85 8.53
CA ALA A 384 17.10 -11.84 8.51
C ALA A 384 17.45 -11.43 9.94
N ARG A 385 18.62 -10.85 10.14
CA ARG A 385 19.07 -10.31 11.44
C ARG A 385 18.77 -8.82 11.59
N ASP A 386 18.68 -8.10 10.48
CA ASP A 386 18.39 -6.67 10.46
C ASP A 386 17.62 -6.26 9.20
N ALA A 387 17.13 -5.03 9.21
CA ALA A 387 16.32 -4.47 8.14
C ALA A 387 17.07 -4.35 6.81
N ALA A 388 18.36 -4.05 6.85
CA ALA A 388 19.16 -3.91 5.65
C ALA A 388 19.26 -5.26 4.94
N GLN A 389 19.63 -6.32 5.68
CA GLN A 389 19.63 -7.69 5.18
C GLN A 389 18.25 -8.11 4.65
N ALA A 390 17.19 -7.82 5.41
CA ALA A 390 15.83 -8.18 5.00
C ALA A 390 15.45 -7.61 3.62
N ILE A 391 15.82 -6.35 3.36
CA ILE A 391 15.52 -5.66 2.11
C ILE A 391 16.50 -6.08 1.00
N THR A 392 17.80 -6.15 1.24
CA THR A 392 18.78 -6.45 0.18
C THR A 392 18.72 -7.90 -0.28
N GLU A 393 18.50 -8.84 0.65
CA GLU A 393 18.44 -10.28 0.37
C GLU A 393 17.02 -10.77 0.09
N GLN A 394 16.02 -9.88 0.16
CA GLN A 394 14.59 -10.20 -0.01
C GLN A 394 14.19 -11.35 0.91
N ALA A 395 14.43 -11.15 2.21
CA ALA A 395 14.26 -12.18 3.22
C ALA A 395 12.87 -12.80 3.22
N GLU A 396 12.83 -14.09 3.55
CA GLU A 396 11.59 -14.86 3.65
C GLU A 396 10.78 -14.42 4.88
N LYS A 397 9.46 -14.37 4.76
CA LYS A 397 8.56 -14.01 5.86
C LYS A 397 8.18 -15.29 6.60
N LEU A 398 9.04 -15.76 7.48
CA LEU A 398 8.87 -17.05 8.18
C LEU A 398 7.49 -17.20 8.84
N TYR A 399 7.03 -16.13 9.51
CA TYR A 399 5.73 -16.10 10.16
C TYR A 399 5.06 -14.75 9.96
N VAL A 400 3.75 -14.79 9.69
CA VAL A 400 2.87 -13.62 9.69
C VAL A 400 1.82 -13.84 10.75
N VAL A 401 1.73 -12.91 11.69
CA VAL A 401 0.80 -12.97 12.81
C VAL A 401 -0.21 -11.84 12.66
N LYS A 402 -1.51 -12.18 12.74
CA LYS A 402 -2.63 -11.23 12.74
C LYS A 402 -3.49 -11.50 13.96
N ALA A 403 -3.79 -10.47 14.74
CA ALA A 403 -4.56 -10.56 15.98
C ALA A 403 -4.08 -11.73 16.88
N GLY A 404 -2.76 -11.90 16.98
CA GLY A 404 -2.11 -12.93 17.79
C GLY A 404 -2.19 -14.36 17.26
N ARG A 405 -2.67 -14.57 16.04
CA ARG A 405 -2.70 -15.88 15.36
C ARG A 405 -1.68 -15.91 14.24
N VAL A 406 -0.94 -17.01 14.10
CA VAL A 406 -0.11 -17.26 12.91
C VAL A 406 -1.04 -17.52 11.73
N VAL A 407 -1.10 -16.59 10.78
CA VAL A 407 -1.97 -16.65 9.60
C VAL A 407 -1.23 -17.05 8.33
N ALA A 408 0.10 -16.92 8.32
CA ALA A 408 0.95 -17.56 7.33
C ALA A 408 2.23 -18.08 7.97
N ARG A 409 2.71 -19.21 7.46
CA ARG A 409 4.02 -19.80 7.78
C ARG A 409 4.69 -20.17 6.47
N ASN A 410 5.91 -19.68 6.28
CA ASN A 410 6.71 -19.96 5.09
C ASN A 410 7.99 -20.71 5.50
N THR A 411 8.45 -21.59 4.61
CA THR A 411 9.73 -22.29 4.76
C THR A 411 10.46 -22.20 3.43
N ARG A 412 11.75 -21.86 3.47
CA ARG A 412 12.63 -21.84 2.30
C ARG A 412 13.82 -22.77 2.56
N THR A 413 14.09 -23.67 1.62
CA THR A 413 15.21 -24.61 1.69
C THR A 413 16.27 -24.21 0.67
N HIS A 414 17.53 -24.19 1.09
CA HIS A 414 18.69 -23.89 0.25
C HIS A 414 19.73 -24.99 0.39
N GLU A 415 20.19 -25.52 -0.74
CA GLU A 415 21.29 -26.48 -0.81
C GLU A 415 22.44 -25.84 -1.57
N LEU A 416 23.64 -25.82 -0.97
CA LEU A 416 24.83 -25.21 -1.56
C LEU A 416 26.01 -26.18 -1.40
N SER A 417 26.54 -26.65 -2.52
CA SER A 417 27.74 -27.49 -2.57
C SER A 417 28.94 -26.62 -2.94
N ILE A 418 29.78 -26.28 -1.95
CA ILE A 418 31.05 -25.60 -2.20
C ILE A 418 32.18 -26.62 -2.07
N ASP A 419 32.80 -26.99 -3.19
CA ASP A 419 34.09 -27.67 -3.18
C ASP A 419 35.16 -26.67 -2.70
N ARG A 420 35.54 -26.77 -1.43
CA ARG A 420 36.69 -26.01 -0.92
C ARG A 420 37.95 -26.56 -1.58
N ARG A 421 38.50 -25.84 -2.56
CA ARG A 421 39.93 -25.97 -2.87
C ARG A 421 40.69 -25.36 -1.69
N GLY A 422 41.58 -26.17 -1.10
CA GLY A 422 42.29 -25.88 0.14
C GLY A 422 43.25 -24.71 0.08
#